data_AF-A0A7Z2PYT1-F1
#
_entry.id   AF-A0A7Z2PYT1-F1
#
_cell.length_a   1.000
_cell.length_b   1.000
_cell.length_c   1.000
_cell.angle_alpha   90.00
_cell.angle_beta   90.00
_cell.angle_gamma   90.00
#
_symmetry.space_group_name_H-M   'P 1'
#
loop_
_entity.id
_entity.type
_entity.pdbx_description
1 polymer ?
#
loop_
_entity_poly.entity_id
_entity_poly.type
_entity_poly.pdbx_seq_one_letter_code
_entity_poly.pdbx_strand_id
1 'polypeptide(L)'
;MSRLFGPLDSGGCVPPRQQTRVAAFLISAHGALARQFAFTLPIKLKSAWQTELNAQVYRETEIISLLLRATSWEPDLTLGYMTASWETAWFPAPIEEIPDRTLAAAAGLAAFAHAVHAGIRPAALLPLEANANDPFAMALRRIEFESGRLLQAQILFLKGPELVPFRNAVSAALERRHTEIDKLWAQALEGVGITIPRTE
;
A
#
# COMPACT_ATOMS: atom_id res chain seq x y z
N MET A 1 -12.27 -18.14 -11.69
CA MET A 1 -11.15 -17.45 -10.99
C MET A 1 -11.39 -17.57 -9.50
N SER A 2 -10.31 -17.68 -8.71
CA SER A 2 -10.39 -17.87 -7.26
C SER A 2 -10.66 -16.54 -6.54
N ARG A 3 -11.09 -16.57 -5.28
CA ARG A 3 -11.14 -15.38 -4.40
C ARG A 3 -9.92 -15.30 -3.46
N LEU A 4 -9.17 -16.38 -3.34
CA LEU A 4 -8.05 -16.55 -2.41
C LEU A 4 -6.82 -17.07 -3.15
N PHE A 5 -5.65 -16.98 -2.52
CA PHE A 5 -4.43 -17.59 -3.02
C PHE A 5 -4.56 -19.10 -3.19
N GLY A 6 -3.77 -19.65 -4.12
CA GLY A 6 -3.68 -21.08 -4.37
C GLY A 6 -4.00 -21.52 -5.80
N PRO A 7 -4.17 -22.84 -6.03
CA PRO A 7 -4.16 -23.90 -5.01
C PRO A 7 -2.83 -23.94 -4.24
N LEU A 8 -2.91 -24.20 -2.93
CA LEU A 8 -1.73 -24.32 -2.08
C LEU A 8 -0.91 -25.57 -2.48
N ASP A 9 0.40 -25.54 -2.23
CA ASP A 9 1.23 -26.73 -2.40
C ASP A 9 1.03 -27.75 -1.27
N SER A 10 1.77 -28.87 -1.32
CA SER A 10 1.69 -29.93 -0.29
C SER A 10 2.11 -29.47 1.11
N GLY A 11 2.83 -28.36 1.22
CA GLY A 11 3.22 -27.72 2.48
C GLY A 11 2.21 -26.68 2.98
N GLY A 12 1.10 -26.47 2.26
CA GLY A 12 0.13 -25.43 2.56
C GLY A 12 0.63 -24.02 2.23
N CYS A 13 1.62 -23.89 1.34
CA CYS A 13 2.21 -22.62 0.96
C CYS A 13 1.59 -22.07 -0.33
N VAL A 14 1.59 -20.75 -0.46
CA VAL A 14 1.16 -20.06 -1.68
C VAL A 14 2.15 -20.35 -2.81
N PRO A 15 1.72 -20.66 -4.05
CA PRO A 15 2.65 -20.94 -5.15
C PRO A 15 3.67 -19.81 -5.41
N PRO A 16 4.96 -20.11 -5.67
CA PRO A 16 6.03 -19.11 -5.84
C PRO A 16 5.72 -17.98 -6.84
N ARG A 17 5.09 -18.32 -7.97
CA ARG A 17 4.65 -17.32 -8.96
C ARG A 17 3.62 -16.33 -8.40
N GLN A 18 2.66 -16.79 -7.59
CA GLN A 18 1.70 -15.90 -6.94
C GLN A 18 2.40 -15.05 -5.88
N GLN A 19 3.29 -15.65 -5.08
CA GLN A 19 4.09 -14.90 -4.09
C GLN A 19 4.89 -13.78 -4.77
N THR A 20 5.59 -14.09 -5.86
CA THR A 20 6.41 -13.14 -6.63
C THR A 20 5.61 -11.92 -7.09
N ARG A 21 4.46 -12.14 -7.75
CA ARG A 21 3.64 -11.05 -8.29
C ARG A 21 3.06 -10.17 -7.18
N VAL A 22 2.55 -10.77 -6.11
CA VAL A 22 1.98 -10.04 -4.97
C VAL A 22 3.06 -9.27 -4.22
N ALA A 23 4.19 -9.92 -3.92
CA ALA A 23 5.32 -9.29 -3.25
C ALA A 23 5.84 -8.11 -4.07
N ALA A 24 5.94 -8.24 -5.39
CA ALA A 24 6.37 -7.16 -6.26
C ALA A 24 5.42 -5.97 -6.24
N PHE A 25 4.10 -6.20 -6.29
CA PHE A 25 3.11 -5.13 -6.17
C PHE A 25 3.23 -4.42 -4.81
N LEU A 26 3.29 -5.17 -3.71
CA LEU A 26 3.43 -4.63 -2.37
C LEU A 26 4.74 -3.85 -2.20
N ILE A 27 5.87 -4.38 -2.69
CA ILE A 27 7.16 -3.69 -2.69
C ILE A 27 7.10 -2.40 -3.50
N SER A 28 6.40 -2.39 -4.65
CA SER A 28 6.23 -1.19 -5.46
C SER A 28 5.43 -0.12 -4.70
N ALA A 29 4.29 -0.48 -4.11
CA ALA A 29 3.45 0.45 -3.34
C ALA A 29 4.14 0.99 -2.08
N HIS A 30 4.65 0.10 -1.22
CA HIS A 30 5.37 0.47 0.00
C HIS A 30 6.70 1.18 -0.30
N GLY A 31 7.37 0.79 -1.40
CA GLY A 31 8.56 1.48 -1.90
C GLY A 31 8.28 2.91 -2.34
N ALA A 32 7.15 3.17 -3.00
CA ALA A 32 6.74 4.52 -3.33
C ALA A 32 6.45 5.36 -2.08
N LEU A 33 5.75 4.80 -1.09
CA LEU A 33 5.53 5.47 0.19
C LEU A 33 6.84 5.80 0.90
N ALA A 34 7.75 4.83 1.02
CA ALA A 34 9.08 5.05 1.62
C ALA A 34 9.82 6.22 0.95
N ARG A 35 9.86 6.25 -0.40
CA ARG A 35 10.50 7.33 -1.15
C ARG A 35 9.82 8.68 -0.88
N GLN A 36 8.50 8.76 -0.95
CA GLN A 36 7.78 10.02 -0.77
C GLN A 36 7.87 10.54 0.68
N PHE A 37 7.79 9.67 1.67
CA PHE A 37 8.03 10.06 3.07
C PHE A 37 9.46 10.55 3.25
N ALA A 38 10.46 9.86 2.70
CA ALA A 38 11.86 10.27 2.80
C ALA A 38 12.10 11.66 2.18
N PHE A 39 11.48 11.95 1.02
CA PHE A 39 11.54 13.29 0.41
C PHE A 39 10.76 14.36 1.18
N THR A 40 9.80 13.96 2.03
CA THR A 40 9.02 14.88 2.87
C THR A 40 9.71 15.19 4.20
N LEU A 41 10.61 14.32 4.69
CA LEU A 41 11.35 14.54 5.94
C LEU A 41 12.00 15.93 6.11
N PRO A 42 12.68 16.52 5.11
CA PRO A 42 13.31 17.83 5.27
C PRO A 42 12.30 19.00 5.29
N ILE A 43 11.03 18.76 4.97
CA ILE A 43 10.00 19.80 4.90
C ILE A 43 9.52 20.15 6.32
N LYS A 44 9.40 21.45 6.61
CA LYS A 44 8.82 21.94 7.87
C LYS A 44 7.30 21.93 7.76
N LEU A 45 6.65 21.01 8.46
CA LEU A 45 5.20 20.93 8.59
C LEU A 45 4.82 21.40 9.99
N LYS A 46 3.90 22.35 10.13
CA LYS A 46 3.40 22.78 11.45
C LYS A 46 2.35 21.79 12.00
N SER A 47 2.65 20.50 11.89
CA SER A 47 1.73 19.41 12.20
C SER A 47 2.41 18.36 13.07
N ALA A 48 1.65 17.79 14.01
CA ALA A 48 2.08 16.62 14.79
C ALA A 48 2.47 15.44 13.88
N TRP A 49 1.95 15.37 12.65
CA TRP A 49 2.33 14.33 11.71
C TRP A 49 3.82 14.35 11.34
N GLN A 50 4.49 15.49 11.44
CA GLN A 50 5.94 15.58 11.17
C GLN A 50 6.75 14.64 12.08
N THR A 51 6.31 14.41 13.31
CA THR A 51 7.00 13.51 14.25
C THR A 51 6.90 12.05 13.84
N GLU A 52 5.86 11.69 13.09
CA GLU A 52 5.60 10.32 12.64
C GLU A 52 6.34 9.97 11.33
N LEU A 53 6.81 10.96 10.56
CA LEU A 53 7.39 10.71 9.24
C LEU A 53 8.61 9.77 9.28
N ASN A 54 9.50 9.91 10.27
CA ASN A 54 10.65 9.00 10.41
C ASN A 54 10.20 7.56 10.69
N ALA A 55 9.20 7.39 11.57
CA ALA A 55 8.64 6.09 11.86
C ALA A 55 7.98 5.48 10.62
N GLN A 56 7.25 6.27 9.83
CA GLN A 56 6.65 5.85 8.57
C GLN A 56 7.72 5.36 7.59
N VAL A 57 8.78 6.15 7.32
CA VAL A 57 9.89 5.73 6.43
C VAL A 57 10.50 4.39 6.87
N TYR A 58 10.80 4.26 8.17
CA TYR A 58 11.38 3.05 8.72
C TYR A 58 10.47 1.83 8.50
N ARG A 59 9.18 1.96 8.80
CA ARG A 59 8.21 0.87 8.69
C ARG A 59 7.95 0.45 7.25
N GLU A 60 7.84 1.40 6.33
CA GLU A 60 7.74 1.09 4.89
C GLU A 60 8.97 0.30 4.41
N THR A 61 10.16 0.70 4.85
CA THR A 61 11.42 0.02 4.49
C THR A 61 11.50 -1.37 5.12
N GLU A 62 11.03 -1.53 6.37
CA GLU A 62 10.96 -2.82 7.04
C GLU A 62 10.05 -3.81 6.28
N ILE A 63 8.86 -3.36 5.85
CA ILE A 63 7.92 -4.13 5.02
C ILE A 63 8.58 -4.62 3.74
N ILE A 64 9.27 -3.72 3.02
CA ILE A 64 10.00 -4.08 1.79
C ILE A 64 11.05 -5.16 2.08
N SER A 65 11.85 -4.95 3.13
CA SER A 65 12.91 -5.91 3.50
C SER A 65 12.33 -7.27 3.91
N LEU A 66 11.17 -7.28 4.56
CA LEU A 66 10.47 -8.49 4.98
C LEU A 66 9.99 -9.28 3.76
N LEU A 67 9.33 -8.61 2.82
CA LEU A 67 8.86 -9.24 1.57
C LEU A 67 10.02 -9.81 0.74
N LEU A 68 11.11 -9.06 0.62
CA LEU A 68 12.30 -9.52 -0.11
C LEU A 68 12.85 -10.84 0.45
N ARG A 69 12.82 -11.04 1.78
CA ARG A 69 13.32 -12.24 2.45
C ARG A 69 12.29 -13.38 2.54
N ALA A 70 11.01 -13.04 2.69
CA ALA A 70 9.96 -14.02 2.93
C ALA A 70 9.40 -14.66 1.65
N THR A 71 9.61 -14.02 0.50
CA THR A 71 9.06 -14.44 -0.79
C THR A 71 9.93 -15.52 -1.44
N SER A 72 9.29 -16.61 -1.88
CA SER A 72 9.90 -17.58 -2.80
C SER A 72 9.88 -17.02 -4.22
N TRP A 73 10.95 -16.32 -4.60
CA TRP A 73 11.05 -15.63 -5.88
C TRP A 73 11.19 -16.59 -7.06
N GLU A 74 10.38 -16.37 -8.09
CA GLU A 74 10.47 -17.06 -9.37
C GLU A 74 10.61 -16.01 -10.50
N PRO A 75 11.43 -16.26 -11.54
CA PRO A 75 11.51 -15.34 -12.68
C PRO A 75 10.15 -15.13 -13.35
N ASP A 76 9.74 -13.87 -13.49
CA ASP A 76 8.50 -13.51 -14.19
C ASP A 76 8.73 -12.32 -15.13
N LEU A 77 8.92 -12.59 -16.42
CA LEU A 77 9.19 -11.55 -17.43
C LEU A 77 8.00 -10.60 -17.63
N THR A 78 6.77 -11.06 -17.36
CA THR A 78 5.58 -10.20 -17.50
C THR A 78 5.51 -9.13 -16.42
N LEU A 79 6.22 -9.35 -15.31
CA LEU A 79 6.26 -8.41 -14.19
C LEU A 79 6.87 -7.06 -14.59
N GLY A 80 7.84 -7.02 -15.51
CA GLY A 80 8.46 -5.77 -15.95
C GLY A 80 7.45 -4.76 -16.51
N TYR A 81 6.52 -5.22 -17.34
CA TYR A 81 5.44 -4.39 -17.88
C TYR A 81 4.43 -4.00 -16.80
N MET A 82 4.07 -4.92 -15.90
CA MET A 82 3.13 -4.66 -14.81
C MET A 82 3.67 -3.59 -13.87
N THR A 83 4.93 -3.70 -13.43
CA THR A 83 5.56 -2.72 -12.54
C THR A 83 5.60 -1.33 -13.16
N ALA A 84 5.93 -1.21 -14.45
CA ALA A 84 5.91 0.08 -15.14
C ALA A 84 4.52 0.74 -15.09
N SER A 85 3.45 -0.04 -15.21
CA SER A 85 2.08 0.47 -15.12
C SER A 85 1.73 0.97 -13.71
N TRP A 86 2.26 0.33 -12.66
CA TRP A 86 2.02 0.72 -11.27
C TRP A 86 2.75 2.00 -10.88
N GLU A 87 4.02 2.13 -11.28
CA GLU A 87 4.87 3.25 -10.85
C GLU A 87 4.29 4.62 -11.23
N THR A 88 3.55 4.70 -12.33
CA THR A 88 2.88 5.95 -12.73
C THR A 88 1.73 6.35 -11.80
N ALA A 89 1.04 5.38 -11.21
CA ALA A 89 -0.02 5.66 -10.24
C ALA A 89 0.52 6.13 -8.89
N TRP A 90 1.78 5.81 -8.60
CA TRP A 90 2.46 6.20 -7.37
C TRP A 90 3.05 7.60 -7.41
N PHE A 91 2.85 8.39 -8.47
CA PHE A 91 3.35 9.75 -8.49
C PHE A 91 2.69 10.63 -7.41
N PRO A 92 3.43 11.59 -6.82
CA PRO A 92 2.87 12.57 -5.92
C PRO A 92 1.70 13.31 -6.58
N ALA A 93 0.59 13.47 -5.86
CA ALA A 93 -0.54 14.29 -6.29
C ALA A 93 -0.94 15.22 -5.14
N PRO A 94 -0.37 16.44 -5.08
CA PRO A 94 -0.81 17.47 -4.14
C PRO A 94 -2.28 17.81 -4.35
N ILE A 95 -2.96 18.24 -3.29
CA ILE A 95 -4.36 18.70 -3.36
C ILE A 95 -4.38 20.15 -3.84
N GLU A 96 -4.76 20.37 -5.11
CA GLU A 96 -4.64 21.65 -5.81
C GLU A 96 -5.45 22.79 -5.15
N GLU A 97 -6.54 22.44 -4.47
CA GLU A 97 -7.42 23.39 -3.78
C GLU A 97 -6.82 23.96 -2.48
N ILE A 98 -5.67 23.42 -2.02
CA ILE A 98 -4.93 23.91 -0.85
C ILE A 98 -3.86 24.92 -1.33
N PRO A 99 -3.95 26.22 -0.99
CA PRO A 99 -3.01 27.22 -1.46
C PRO A 99 -1.58 27.05 -0.94
N ASP A 100 -1.42 26.59 0.30
CA ASP A 100 -0.12 26.26 0.86
C ASP A 100 0.39 24.96 0.21
N ARG A 101 1.38 25.10 -0.68
CA ARG A 101 1.95 23.97 -1.44
C ARG A 101 2.55 22.88 -0.55
N THR A 102 3.12 23.27 0.59
CA THR A 102 3.71 22.32 1.54
C THR A 102 2.62 21.52 2.23
N LEU A 103 1.55 22.17 2.67
CA LEU A 103 0.36 21.50 3.23
C LEU A 103 -0.36 20.66 2.17
N ALA A 104 -0.48 21.15 0.93
CA ALA A 104 -1.09 20.45 -0.20
C ALA A 104 -0.36 19.15 -0.52
N ALA A 105 0.98 19.18 -0.58
CA ALA A 105 1.80 18.00 -0.82
C ALA A 105 1.71 17.01 0.34
N ALA A 106 1.76 17.49 1.59
CA ALA A 106 1.63 16.66 2.77
C ALA A 106 0.25 15.97 2.83
N ALA A 107 -0.83 16.71 2.59
CA ALA A 107 -2.19 16.17 2.55
C ALA A 107 -2.36 15.14 1.42
N GLY A 108 -1.80 15.41 0.24
CA GLY A 108 -1.79 14.46 -0.88
C GLY A 108 -1.05 13.17 -0.54
N LEU A 109 0.13 13.26 0.08
CA LEU A 109 0.88 12.09 0.54
C LEU A 109 0.13 11.31 1.63
N ALA A 110 -0.47 12.00 2.59
CA ALA A 110 -1.26 11.34 3.63
C ALA A 110 -2.50 10.63 3.07
N ALA A 111 -3.18 11.22 2.09
CA ALA A 111 -4.30 10.59 1.39
C ALA A 111 -3.85 9.34 0.61
N PHE A 112 -2.71 9.42 -0.09
CA PHE A 112 -2.12 8.29 -0.78
C PHE A 112 -1.75 7.16 0.19
N ALA A 113 -1.00 7.46 1.25
CA ALA A 113 -0.62 6.48 2.27
C ALA A 113 -1.84 5.85 2.95
N HIS A 114 -2.85 6.64 3.28
CA HIS A 114 -4.10 6.14 3.85
C HIS A 114 -4.76 5.13 2.91
N ALA A 115 -4.88 5.45 1.62
CA ALA A 115 -5.51 4.56 0.66
C ALA A 115 -4.72 3.26 0.46
N VAL A 116 -3.38 3.31 0.44
CA VAL A 116 -2.53 2.10 0.36
C VAL A 116 -2.75 1.21 1.58
N HIS A 117 -2.65 1.78 2.78
CA HIS A 117 -2.73 1.04 4.04
C HIS A 117 -4.14 0.51 4.34
N ALA A 118 -5.18 1.18 3.86
CA ALA A 118 -6.57 0.77 4.07
C ALA A 118 -7.08 -0.20 2.99
N GLY A 119 -6.77 0.04 1.72
CA GLY A 119 -7.31 -0.70 0.59
C GLY A 119 -6.60 -2.03 0.30
N ILE A 120 -5.30 -2.12 0.57
CA ILE A 120 -4.52 -3.32 0.27
C ILE A 120 -4.53 -4.27 1.48
N ARG A 121 -5.27 -5.38 1.36
CA ARG A 121 -5.50 -6.37 2.42
C ARG A 121 -4.97 -7.76 2.01
N PRO A 122 -3.64 -7.96 2.03
CA PRO A 122 -3.04 -9.16 1.46
C PRO A 122 -3.25 -10.40 2.35
N ALA A 123 -3.38 -10.24 3.67
CA ALA A 123 -3.59 -11.37 4.57
C ALA A 123 -5.01 -11.92 4.45
N ALA A 124 -5.98 -11.08 4.11
CA ALA A 124 -7.36 -11.48 3.84
C ALA A 124 -7.51 -12.44 2.64
N LEU A 125 -6.49 -12.56 1.80
CA LEU A 125 -6.47 -13.44 0.63
C LEU A 125 -5.86 -14.82 0.92
N LEU A 126 -5.31 -15.03 2.11
CA LEU A 126 -4.79 -16.35 2.52
C LEU A 126 -5.96 -17.32 2.80
N PRO A 127 -5.94 -18.54 2.23
CA PRO A 127 -6.83 -19.60 2.66
C PRO A 127 -6.69 -19.92 4.15
N LEU A 128 -7.75 -20.45 4.77
CA LEU A 128 -7.73 -20.85 6.18
C LEU A 128 -6.71 -21.98 6.43
N GLU A 129 -6.49 -22.81 5.42
CA GLU A 129 -5.57 -23.94 5.41
C GLU A 129 -4.12 -23.52 5.16
N ALA A 130 -3.86 -22.24 4.87
CA ALA A 130 -2.51 -21.74 4.61
C ALA A 130 -1.62 -21.92 5.85
N ASN A 131 -0.45 -22.51 5.63
CA ASN A 131 0.48 -22.85 6.70
C ASN A 131 0.81 -21.62 7.56
N ALA A 132 0.53 -21.72 8.87
CA ALA A 132 0.76 -20.63 9.81
C ALA A 132 2.24 -20.26 9.96
N ASN A 133 3.14 -21.20 9.68
CA ASN A 133 4.59 -21.06 9.80
C ASN A 133 5.28 -20.75 8.45
N ASP A 134 4.53 -20.66 7.35
CA ASP A 134 5.08 -20.23 6.07
C ASP A 134 5.56 -18.77 6.16
N PRO A 135 6.84 -18.46 5.86
CA PRO A 135 7.38 -17.11 5.98
C PRO A 135 6.57 -16.07 5.18
N PHE A 136 6.11 -16.42 3.98
CA PHE A 136 5.34 -15.51 3.14
C PHE A 136 3.97 -15.20 3.74
N ALA A 137 3.21 -16.22 4.16
CA ALA A 137 1.94 -16.03 4.84
C ALA A 137 2.08 -15.21 6.14
N MET A 138 3.12 -15.47 6.93
CA MET A 138 3.44 -14.66 8.12
C MET A 138 3.74 -13.20 7.76
N ALA A 139 4.49 -12.96 6.68
CA ALA A 139 4.80 -11.62 6.20
C ALA A 139 3.53 -10.85 5.80
N LEU A 140 2.62 -11.47 5.04
CA LEU A 140 1.37 -10.80 4.65
C LEU A 140 0.52 -10.39 5.86
N ARG A 141 0.39 -11.28 6.86
CA ARG A 141 -0.30 -10.98 8.13
C ARG A 141 0.36 -9.82 8.88
N ARG A 142 1.70 -9.82 8.94
CA ARG A 142 2.48 -8.77 9.60
C ARG A 142 2.31 -7.41 8.91
N ILE A 143 2.33 -7.39 7.58
CA ILE A 143 2.16 -6.17 6.77
C ILE A 143 0.78 -5.59 7.01
N GLU A 144 -0.27 -6.40 6.90
CA GLU A 144 -1.64 -5.91 7.09
C GLU A 144 -1.86 -5.33 8.50
N PHE A 145 -1.27 -5.97 9.52
CA PHE A 145 -1.27 -5.45 10.89
C PHE A 145 -0.54 -4.11 11.02
N GLU A 146 0.66 -3.98 10.45
CA GLU A 146 1.43 -2.74 10.50
C GLU A 146 0.79 -1.62 9.68
N SER A 147 0.22 -1.91 8.51
CA SER A 147 -0.57 -0.95 7.73
C SER A 147 -1.73 -0.38 8.55
N GLY A 148 -2.45 -1.22 9.31
CA GLY A 148 -3.50 -0.76 10.22
C GLY A 148 -3.00 0.19 11.32
N ARG A 149 -1.77 -0.02 11.83
CA ARG A 149 -1.13 0.90 12.79
C ARG A 149 -0.70 2.21 12.14
N LEU A 150 -0.03 2.13 10.99
CA LEU A 150 0.47 3.30 10.27
C LEU A 150 -0.65 4.26 9.90
N LEU A 151 -1.77 3.70 9.39
CA LEU A 151 -2.98 4.41 8.97
C LEU A 151 -3.48 5.46 9.98
N GLN A 152 -3.30 5.23 11.29
CA GLN A 152 -3.77 6.15 12.32
C GLN A 152 -3.11 7.53 12.23
N ALA A 153 -1.83 7.59 11.85
CA ALA A 153 -1.12 8.86 11.70
C ALA A 153 -1.72 9.68 10.55
N GLN A 154 -2.04 9.04 9.41
CA GLN A 154 -2.70 9.71 8.30
C GLN A 154 -4.11 10.17 8.69
N ILE A 155 -4.90 9.34 9.38
CA ILE A 155 -6.25 9.72 9.84
C ILE A 155 -6.21 10.96 10.73
N LEU A 156 -5.30 10.99 11.71
CA LEU A 156 -5.16 12.12 12.62
C LEU A 156 -4.76 13.40 11.89
N PHE A 157 -3.82 13.29 10.95
CA PHE A 157 -3.38 14.43 10.16
C PHE A 157 -4.48 14.96 9.24
N LEU A 158 -5.13 14.09 8.45
CA LEU A 158 -6.16 14.46 7.48
C LEU A 158 -7.41 15.07 8.14
N LYS A 159 -7.65 14.75 9.42
CA LYS A 159 -8.73 15.34 10.24
C LYS A 159 -8.28 16.55 11.06
N GLY A 160 -7.02 16.95 10.95
CA GLY A 160 -6.41 18.03 11.72
C GLY A 160 -7.00 19.41 11.41
N PRO A 161 -6.79 20.39 12.32
CA PRO A 161 -7.37 21.72 12.21
C PRO A 161 -6.92 22.49 10.96
N GLU A 162 -5.67 22.28 10.51
CA GLU A 162 -5.11 22.93 9.31
C GLU A 162 -5.85 22.56 8.02
N LEU A 163 -6.50 21.39 7.99
CA LEU A 163 -7.22 20.88 6.82
C LEU A 163 -8.74 21.09 6.91
N VAL A 164 -9.24 21.63 8.02
CA VAL A 164 -10.68 21.92 8.18
C VAL A 164 -11.23 22.82 7.08
N PRO A 165 -10.55 23.91 6.65
CA PRO A 165 -11.03 24.75 5.55
C PRO A 165 -11.12 24.03 4.20
N PHE A 166 -10.41 22.91 4.04
CA PHE A 166 -10.25 22.18 2.78
C PHE A 166 -10.89 20.78 2.80
N ARG A 167 -11.78 20.50 3.75
CA ARG A 167 -12.37 19.16 3.97
C ARG A 167 -12.91 18.51 2.70
N ASN A 168 -13.65 19.26 1.88
CA ASN A 168 -14.24 18.72 0.66
C ASN A 168 -13.16 18.27 -0.34
N ALA A 169 -12.11 19.06 -0.51
CA ALA A 169 -10.98 18.72 -1.38
C ALA A 169 -10.20 17.52 -0.84
N VAL A 170 -9.97 17.47 0.48
CA VAL A 170 -9.34 16.32 1.15
C VAL A 170 -10.15 15.04 0.98
N SER A 171 -11.46 15.09 1.20
CA SER A 171 -12.35 13.94 0.96
C SER A 171 -12.33 13.51 -0.49
N ALA A 172 -12.45 14.44 -1.45
CA ALA A 172 -12.41 14.10 -2.87
C ALA A 172 -11.07 13.48 -3.29
N ALA A 173 -9.95 13.99 -2.77
CA ALA A 173 -8.63 13.41 -3.01
C ALA A 173 -8.50 12.00 -2.41
N LEU A 174 -9.02 11.78 -1.20
CA LEU A 174 -9.00 10.49 -0.54
C LEU A 174 -9.82 9.44 -1.30
N GLU A 175 -11.05 9.76 -1.70
CA GLU A 175 -11.92 8.88 -2.49
C GLU A 175 -11.29 8.52 -3.85
N ARG A 176 -10.67 9.51 -4.50
CA ARG A 176 -9.92 9.29 -5.75
C ARG A 176 -8.78 8.30 -5.54
N ARG A 177 -7.98 8.48 -4.49
CA ARG A 177 -6.85 7.58 -4.19
C ARG A 177 -7.31 6.16 -3.84
N HIS A 178 -8.38 6.00 -3.07
CA HIS A 178 -8.98 4.68 -2.83
C HIS A 178 -9.39 4.02 -4.14
N THR A 179 -10.15 4.73 -4.99
CA THR A 179 -10.59 4.20 -6.29
C THR A 179 -9.42 3.76 -7.17
N GLU A 180 -8.35 4.57 -7.23
CA GLU A 180 -7.14 4.24 -7.99
C GLU A 180 -6.45 2.99 -7.43
N ILE A 181 -6.25 2.92 -6.12
CA ILE A 181 -5.55 1.81 -5.46
C ILE A 181 -6.36 0.52 -5.52
N ASP A 182 -7.67 0.58 -5.32
CA ASP A 182 -8.56 -0.58 -5.44
C ASP A 182 -8.52 -1.16 -6.86
N LYS A 183 -8.52 -0.28 -7.87
CA LYS A 183 -8.38 -0.71 -9.27
C LYS A 183 -7.03 -1.38 -9.51
N LEU A 184 -5.93 -0.79 -9.06
CA LEU A 184 -4.59 -1.36 -9.25
C LEU A 184 -4.42 -2.68 -8.51
N TRP A 185 -4.95 -2.76 -7.30
CA TRP A 185 -4.90 -3.98 -6.50
C TRP A 185 -5.72 -5.10 -7.15
N ALA A 186 -6.94 -4.81 -7.60
CA ALA A 186 -7.74 -5.77 -8.35
C ALA A 186 -7.02 -6.26 -9.63
N GLN A 187 -6.39 -5.36 -10.39
CA GLN A 187 -5.60 -5.72 -11.58
C GLN A 187 -4.38 -6.59 -11.24
N ALA A 188 -3.68 -6.29 -10.15
CA ALA A 188 -2.57 -7.10 -9.67
C ALA A 188 -3.04 -8.52 -9.27
N LEU A 189 -4.21 -8.61 -8.63
CA LEU A 189 -4.84 -9.86 -8.22
C LEU A 189 -5.35 -10.71 -9.39
N GLU A 190 -5.92 -10.08 -10.41
CA GLU A 190 -6.27 -10.77 -11.66
C GLU A 190 -5.03 -11.43 -12.28
N GLY A 191 -3.88 -10.75 -12.20
CA GLY A 191 -2.58 -11.28 -12.61
C GLY A 191 -2.15 -12.55 -11.87
N VAL A 192 -2.69 -12.84 -10.69
CA VAL A 192 -2.45 -14.11 -9.96
C VAL A 192 -3.64 -15.06 -9.99
N GLY A 193 -4.66 -14.77 -10.80
CA GLY A 193 -5.85 -15.61 -10.95
C GLY A 193 -6.94 -15.39 -9.89
N ILE A 194 -6.86 -14.28 -9.16
CA ILE A 194 -7.82 -13.88 -8.13
C ILE A 194 -8.76 -12.80 -8.69
N THR A 195 -10.06 -12.94 -8.45
CA THR A 195 -11.06 -11.93 -8.80
C THR A 195 -11.81 -11.48 -7.56
N ILE A 196 -11.76 -10.19 -7.26
CA ILE A 196 -12.59 -9.57 -6.23
C ILE A 196 -13.90 -9.12 -6.91
N PRO A 197 -15.08 -9.56 -6.43
CA PRO A 197 -16.34 -9.04 -6.94
C PRO A 197 -16.38 -7.53 -6.69
N ARG A 198 -16.54 -6.73 -7.75
CA ARG A 198 -16.80 -5.29 -7.60
C ARG A 198 -18.16 -5.16 -6.94
N THR A 199 -18.21 -4.51 -5.78
CA THR A 199 -19.47 -3.96 -5.25
C THR A 199 -19.94 -2.89 -6.22
N GLU A 200 -21.04 -3.17 -6.92
CA GLU A 200 -21.82 -2.19 -7.69
C GLU A 200 -22.48 -1.16 -6.77
#